data_AF-A0A9D7FNQ4-F1
#
_entry.id   AF-A0A9D7FNQ4-F1
#
_cell.length_a   1.000
_cell.length_b   1.000
_cell.length_c   1.000
_cell.angle_alpha   90.00
_cell.angle_beta   90.00
_cell.angle_gamma   90.00
#
_symmetry.space_group_name_H-M   'P 1'
#
loop_
_entity.id
_entity.type
_entity.pdbx_description
1 polymer ?
#
loop_
_entity_poly.entity_id
_entity_poly.type
_entity_poly.pdbx_seq_one_letter_code
_entity_poly.pdbx_strand_id
1 'polypeptide(L)'
;MLAKLTSKNQLTLPKSITAAVGVTEYFDVETSNGRIVLTPVRIQRGDAVRAKLAELGIQEQDIADAVAWVREAPSGKPARKK
;
A
#
# COMPACT_ATOMS: atom_id res chain seq x y z
N MET A 1 -0.26 -18.84 2.10
CA MET A 1 -1.41 -18.49 2.97
C MET A 1 -1.13 -17.19 3.68
N LEU A 2 -1.98 -16.17 3.55
CA LEU A 2 -1.77 -14.87 4.21
C LEU A 2 -2.10 -14.95 5.72
N ALA A 3 -1.13 -14.61 6.57
CA ALA A 3 -1.27 -14.62 8.02
C ALA A 3 -0.89 -13.26 8.62
N LYS A 4 -1.66 -12.82 9.61
CA LYS A 4 -1.36 -11.63 10.40
C LYS A 4 -0.51 -11.99 11.61
N LEU A 5 0.46 -11.15 11.95
CA LEU A 5 1.17 -11.26 13.23
C LEU A 5 0.21 -10.97 14.39
N THR A 6 -0.06 -11.97 15.24
CA THR A 6 -1.01 -11.85 16.36
C THR A 6 -0.49 -12.60 17.60
N SER A 7 -1.12 -12.35 18.76
CA SER A 7 -0.73 -12.95 20.04
C SER A 7 -1.29 -14.36 20.29
N LYS A 8 -2.25 -14.84 19.48
CA LYS A 8 -2.91 -16.14 19.71
C LYS A 8 -2.10 -17.35 19.23
N ASN A 9 -1.41 -17.22 18.09
CA ASN A 9 -0.64 -18.30 17.46
C ASN A 9 0.81 -17.88 17.24
N GLN A 10 1.58 -17.74 18.33
CA GLN A 10 2.92 -17.16 18.29
C GLN A 10 4.02 -18.19 18.01
N LEU A 11 4.92 -17.84 17.09
CA LEU A 11 6.22 -18.49 16.89
C LEU A 11 7.31 -17.51 17.31
N THR A 12 8.15 -17.88 18.29
CA THR A 12 9.23 -17.01 18.76
C THR A 12 10.42 -17.09 17.80
N LEU A 13 10.83 -15.94 17.25
CA LEU A 13 11.98 -15.82 16.36
C LEU A 13 13.05 -14.90 16.97
N PRO A 14 14.35 -15.13 16.69
CA PRO A 14 15.41 -14.22 17.12
C PRO A 14 15.21 -12.80 16.56
N LYS A 15 15.43 -11.78 17.40
CA LYS A 15 15.25 -10.36 17.02
C LYS A 15 16.11 -9.94 15.84
N SER A 16 17.31 -10.52 15.70
CA SER A 16 18.20 -10.23 14.56
C SER A 16 17.59 -10.66 13.23
N ILE A 17 16.88 -11.78 13.21
CA ILE A 17 16.24 -12.32 12.00
C ILE A 17 15.00 -11.48 11.65
N THR A 18 14.17 -11.15 12.63
CA THR A 18 12.98 -10.32 12.39
C THR A 18 13.33 -8.89 11.98
N ALA A 19 14.45 -8.34 12.48
CA ALA A 19 14.94 -7.04 12.04
C ALA A 19 15.39 -7.05 10.56
N ALA A 20 16.01 -8.13 10.08
CA ALA A 20 16.50 -8.24 8.72
C ALA A 20 15.39 -8.25 7.66
N VAL A 21 14.22 -8.82 7.98
CA VAL A 21 13.04 -8.83 7.10
C VAL A 21 12.19 -7.55 7.17
N GLY A 22 12.50 -6.64 8.10
CA GLY A 22 11.82 -5.37 8.28
C GLY A 22 10.48 -5.46 9.01
N VAL A 23 9.88 -4.29 9.26
CA VAL A 23 8.57 -4.20 9.94
C VAL A 23 7.46 -4.60 8.98
N THR A 24 6.75 -5.68 9.29
CA THR A 24 5.56 -6.13 8.56
C THR A 24 4.48 -6.61 9.51
N GLU A 25 3.21 -6.37 9.15
CA GLU A 25 2.05 -6.86 9.89
C GLU A 25 1.53 -8.19 9.33
N TYR A 26 1.86 -8.49 8.07
CA TYR A 26 1.38 -9.66 7.34
C TYR A 26 2.54 -10.43 6.71
N PHE A 27 2.37 -11.75 6.69
CA PHE A 27 3.26 -12.68 6.04
C PHE A 27 2.47 -13.58 5.12
N ASP A 28 3.01 -13.87 3.95
CA ASP A 28 2.61 -15.07 3.22
C ASP A 28 3.38 -16.26 3.82
N VAL A 29 2.62 -17.27 4.22
CA VAL A 29 3.09 -18.46 4.92
C VAL A 29 2.88 -19.66 4.03
N GLU A 30 3.95 -20.36 3.73
CA GLU A 30 3.92 -21.61 2.98
C GLU A 30 4.81 -22.67 3.63
N THR A 31 4.54 -23.93 3.28
CA THR A 31 5.42 -25.04 3.65
C THR A 31 6.14 -25.51 2.39
N SER A 32 7.46 -25.51 2.43
CA SER A 32 8.31 -25.95 1.32
C SER A 32 9.37 -26.92 1.86
N ASN A 33 9.33 -28.17 1.41
CA ASN A 33 10.29 -29.20 1.79
C ASN A 33 10.48 -29.36 3.33
N GLY A 34 9.38 -29.34 4.07
CA GLY A 34 9.39 -29.43 5.54
C GLY A 34 9.84 -28.14 6.26
N ARG A 35 10.02 -27.03 5.53
CA ARG A 35 10.33 -25.71 6.09
C ARG A 35 9.12 -24.81 6.04
N ILE A 36 8.95 -23.98 7.07
CA ILE A 36 7.99 -22.87 7.04
C ILE A 36 8.71 -21.66 6.45
N VAL A 37 8.18 -21.13 5.36
CA VAL A 37 8.67 -19.89 4.74
C VAL A 37 7.73 -18.77 5.13
N LEU A 38 8.30 -17.70 5.68
CA LEU A 38 7.59 -16.50 6.08
C LEU A 38 8.06 -15.35 5.18
N THR A 39 7.24 -15.00 4.20
CA THR A 39 7.54 -13.91 3.27
C THR A 39 6.81 -12.66 3.72
N PRO A 40 7.51 -11.57 4.13
CA PRO A 40 6.86 -10.31 4.47
C PRO A 40 6.02 -9.79 3.30
N VAL A 41 4.74 -9.51 3.55
CA VAL A 41 3.85 -8.92 2.54
C VAL A 41 3.35 -7.58 3.04
N ARG A 42 3.56 -6.54 2.23
CA ARG A 42 2.87 -5.26 2.43
C ARG A 42 1.50 -5.37 1.79
N ILE A 43 0.46 -5.38 2.61
CA ILE A 43 -0.90 -5.19 2.06
C ILE A 43 -0.99 -3.76 1.56
N GLN A 44 -0.82 -3.59 0.26
CA GLN A 44 -1.04 -2.30 -0.37
C GLN A 44 -2.54 -2.05 -0.39
N ARG A 45 -3.01 -1.12 0.45
CA ARG A 45 -4.35 -0.55 0.30
C ARG A 45 -4.53 0.16 -1.04
N GLY A 46 -3.46 0.35 -1.83
CA GLY A 46 -3.51 0.94 -3.16
C GLY A 46 -4.50 0.23 -4.08
N ASP A 47 -4.55 -1.11 -4.07
CA ASP A 47 -5.51 -1.85 -4.90
C ASP A 47 -6.95 -1.68 -4.39
N ALA A 48 -7.14 -1.67 -3.07
CA ALA A 48 -8.44 -1.36 -2.46
C ALA A 48 -8.89 0.07 -2.77
N VAL A 49 -7.96 1.02 -2.81
CA VAL A 49 -8.22 2.42 -3.18
C VAL A 49 -8.54 2.52 -4.67
N ARG A 50 -7.79 1.85 -5.55
CA ARG A 50 -8.07 1.80 -7.00
C ARG A 50 -9.42 1.14 -7.28
N ALA A 51 -9.73 0.04 -6.61
CA ALA A 51 -11.04 -0.61 -6.69
C ALA A 51 -12.14 0.34 -6.23
N LYS A 52 -11.91 1.09 -5.14
CA LYS A 52 -12.88 2.06 -4.64
C LYS A 52 -13.06 3.26 -5.57
N LEU A 53 -11.99 3.74 -6.20
CA LEU A 53 -12.05 4.80 -7.21
C LEU A 53 -12.82 4.32 -8.44
N ALA A 54 -12.58 3.09 -8.91
CA ALA A 54 -13.33 2.49 -10.01
C ALA A 54 -14.82 2.32 -9.69
N GLU A 55 -15.18 1.91 -8.46
CA GLU A 55 -16.58 1.87 -7.99
C GLU A 55 -17.26 3.24 -8.01
N LEU A 56 -16.50 4.31 -7.72
CA LEU A 56 -16.98 5.69 -7.78
C LEU A 56 -17.01 6.24 -9.22
N GLY A 57 -16.66 5.43 -10.22
CA GLY A 57 -16.60 5.82 -11.62
C GLY A 57 -15.38 6.66 -11.98
N ILE A 58 -14.41 6.82 -11.07
CA ILE A 58 -13.17 7.56 -11.29
C ILE A 58 -12.17 6.62 -11.96
N GLN A 59 -11.95 6.85 -13.24
CA GLN A 59 -11.05 6.11 -14.10
C GLN A 59 -9.69 6.82 -14.24
N GLU A 60 -8.73 6.13 -14.85
CA GLU A 60 -7.40 6.68 -15.09
C GLU A 60 -7.42 7.95 -15.96
N GLN A 61 -8.41 8.04 -16.86
CA GLN A 61 -8.63 9.23 -17.68
C GLN A 61 -9.07 10.44 -16.84
N ASP A 62 -9.93 10.26 -15.83
CA ASP A 62 -10.36 11.35 -14.94
C ASP A 62 -9.17 11.94 -14.18
N ILE A 63 -8.19 11.10 -13.83
CA ILE A 63 -6.94 11.53 -13.21
C ILE A 63 -6.08 12.32 -14.20
N ALA A 64 -5.95 11.83 -15.44
CA ALA A 64 -5.19 12.52 -16.49
C ALA A 64 -5.79 13.90 -16.79
N ASP A 65 -7.11 13.99 -16.88
CA ASP A 65 -7.85 15.22 -17.15
C ASP A 65 -7.73 16.21 -15.98
N ALA A 66 -7.81 15.73 -14.74
CA ALA A 66 -7.60 16.56 -13.55
C ALA A 66 -6.16 17.13 -13.48
N VAL A 67 -5.15 16.31 -13.81
CA VAL A 67 -3.75 16.74 -13.84
C VAL A 67 -3.50 17.74 -14.96
N ALA A 68 -4.07 17.50 -16.15
CA ALA A 68 -4.00 18.43 -17.27
C ALA A 68 -4.65 19.78 -16.89
N TRP A 69 -5.86 19.74 -16.31
CA TRP A 69 -6.57 20.93 -15.84
C TRP A 69 -5.76 21.75 -14.83
N VAL A 70 -5.14 21.10 -13.83
CA VAL A 70 -4.30 21.79 -12.84
C VAL A 70 -3.06 22.42 -13.47
N ARG A 71 -2.47 21.79 -14.50
CA ARG A 71 -1.28 22.29 -15.20
C ARG A 71 -1.60 23.41 -16.19
N GLU A 72 -2.78 23.41 -16.77
CA GLU A 72 -3.28 24.46 -17.67
C GLU A 72 -3.87 25.66 -16.91
N ALA A 73 -4.24 25.49 -15.63
CA ALA A 73 -4.70 26.59 -14.80
C ALA A 73 -3.59 27.65 -14.66
N PRO A 74 -3.81 28.90 -15.11
CA PRO A 74 -2.80 29.94 -14.93
C PRO A 74 -2.60 30.16 -13.43
N SER A 75 -1.35 30.24 -12.99
CA SER A 75 -1.00 30.55 -11.60
C SER A 75 -1.59 31.91 -11.21
N GLY A 76 -2.81 31.91 -10.66
CA GLY A 76 -3.53 33.09 -10.25
C GLY A 76 -2.89 33.72 -9.02
N LYS A 77 -1.85 34.54 -9.22
CA LYS A 77 -1.51 35.58 -8.24
C LYS A 77 -2.60 36.65 -8.33
N PRO A 78 -3.41 36.91 -7.29
CA PRO A 78 -4.34 38.02 -7.34
C PRO A 78 -3.54 39.32 -7.34
N ALA A 79 -3.64 40.10 -8.42
CA ALA A 79 -3.07 41.43 -8.51
C ALA A 79 -3.80 42.35 -7.52
N ARG A 80 -3.12 42.72 -6.43
CA ARG A 80 -3.58 43.65 -5.41
C ARG A 80 -3.74 45.04 -6.05
N LYS A 81 -4.98 45.50 -6.27
CA LYS A 81 -5.25 46.87 -6.73
C LYS A 81 -4.89 47.86 -5.61
N LYS A 82 -4.07 48.86 -5.96
CA LYS A 82 -3.78 50.05 -5.15
C LYS A 82 -4.93 51.03 -5.21
#